data_AF-A0A3A4W1I2-F1
#
_entry.id   AF-A0A3A4W1I2-F1
#
_cell.length_a   1.000
_cell.length_b   1.000
_cell.length_c   1.000
_cell.angle_alpha   90.00
_cell.angle_beta   90.00
_cell.angle_gamma   90.00
#
_symmetry.space_group_name_H-M   'P 1'
#
loop_
_entity.id
_entity.type
_entity.pdbx_description
1 polymer ?
#
loop_
_entity_poly.entity_id
_entity_poly.type
_entity_poly.pdbx_seq_one_letter_code
_entity_poly.pdbx_strand_id
1 'polypeptide(L)' 'MQGCANHPEREARFRCMKYGIDMCGACLRCRDPGLYCKFRSSCTIHFLHREAAKGRQAPAAEEMANGL' A
#
# COMPACT_ATOMS: atom_id res chain seq x y z
N MET A 1 -17.16 -0.48 4.64
CA MET A 1 -15.83 -0.28 3.98
C MET A 1 -15.24 1.01 4.52
N GLN A 2 -13.95 1.03 4.86
CA GLN A 2 -13.28 2.26 5.28
C GLN A 2 -12.84 3.02 4.02
N GLY A 3 -13.16 4.31 3.93
CA GLY A 3 -12.73 5.16 2.82
C GLY A 3 -11.25 5.51 2.92
N CYS A 4 -10.62 5.84 1.80
CA CYS A 4 -9.26 6.37 1.80
C CYS A 4 -9.22 7.69 2.57
N ALA A 5 -8.22 7.89 3.43
CA ALA A 5 -8.08 9.11 4.22
C ALA A 5 -7.96 10.40 3.37
N ASN A 6 -7.51 10.28 2.12
CA ASN A 6 -7.45 11.40 1.17
C ASN A 6 -8.64 11.45 0.19
N HIS A 7 -9.37 10.33 0.06
CA HIS A 7 -10.47 10.19 -0.89
C HIS A 7 -11.58 9.37 -0.20
N PRO A 8 -12.46 9.99 0.59
CA PRO A 8 -13.50 9.28 1.31
C PRO A 8 -14.48 8.54 0.38
N GLU A 9 -14.60 9.01 -0.86
CA GLU A 9 -15.38 8.37 -1.94
C GLU A 9 -14.75 7.08 -2.50
N ARG A 10 -13.48 6.81 -2.21
CA ARG A 10 -12.76 5.63 -2.71
C ARG A 10 -12.56 4.60 -1.62
N GLU A 11 -12.76 3.35 -1.97
CA GLU A 11 -12.46 2.23 -1.08
C GLU A 11 -10.97 2.17 -0.75
N ALA A 12 -10.67 2.13 0.54
CA ALA A 12 -9.32 1.86 0.99
C ALA A 12 -9.04 0.35 0.94
N ARG A 13 -8.08 -0.02 0.09
CA ARG A 13 -7.61 -1.41 -0.05
C ARG A 13 -6.37 -1.71 0.81
N PHE A 14 -5.74 -0.68 1.36
CA PHE A 14 -4.50 -0.81 2.11
C PHE A 14 -4.55 -0.02 3.42
N ARG A 15 -4.10 -0.63 4.52
CA ARG A 15 -4.03 0.04 5.83
C ARG A 15 -2.60 0.15 6.33
N CYS A 16 -2.18 1.36 6.68
CA CYS A 16 -0.89 1.58 7.33
C CYS A 16 -0.97 1.17 8.80
N MET A 17 -0.41 0.01 9.12
CA MET A 17 -0.41 -0.50 10.49
C MET A 17 0.44 0.33 11.48
N LYS A 18 1.28 1.27 11.02
CA LYS A 18 2.04 2.18 11.90
C LYS A 18 1.18 3.35 12.39
N TYR A 19 0.38 3.93 11.50
CA TYR A 19 -0.42 5.13 11.76
C TYR A 19 -1.92 4.86 11.83
N GLY A 20 -2.35 3.63 11.55
CA GLY A 20 -3.76 3.24 11.48
C GLY A 20 -4.52 3.77 10.26
N ILE A 21 -3.84 4.38 9.27
CA ILE A 21 -4.46 5.12 8.16
C ILE A 21 -4.81 4.21 6.99
N ASP A 22 -6.03 4.31 6.52
CA ASP A 22 -6.56 3.61 5.34
C ASP A 22 -6.32 4.41 4.05
N MET A 23 -5.84 3.74 3.00
CA MET A 23 -5.42 4.34 1.73
C MET A 23 -5.89 3.52 0.53
N CYS A 24 -6.25 4.21 -0.55
CA CYS A 24 -6.47 3.60 -1.86
C CYS A 24 -5.15 3.38 -2.60
N GLY A 25 -5.17 2.57 -3.67
CA GLY A 25 -3.97 2.26 -4.46
C GLY A 25 -3.26 3.49 -5.04
N ALA A 26 -4.01 4.54 -5.39
CA ALA A 26 -3.44 5.79 -5.89
C ALA A 26 -2.72 6.61 -4.80
N CYS A 27 -3.16 6.51 -3.54
CA CYS A 27 -2.56 7.19 -2.40
C CYS A 27 -1.51 6.32 -1.69
N LEU A 28 -1.18 5.15 -2.23
CA LEU A 28 -0.34 4.16 -1.59
C LEU A 28 1.13 4.59 -1.54
N ARG A 29 1.45 5.46 -0.58
CA ARG A 29 2.81 5.96 -0.35
C ARG A 29 3.17 5.78 1.12
N CYS A 30 4.34 5.18 1.37
CA CYS A 30 4.88 5.12 2.73
C CYS A 30 5.28 6.52 3.16
N ARG A 31 4.77 7.01 4.30
CA ARG A 31 5.12 8.33 4.85
C ARG A 31 6.52 8.36 5.47
N ASP A 32 6.96 7.22 6.03
CA ASP A 32 8.23 7.11 6.77
C ASP A 32 9.06 5.92 6.28
N PRO A 33 9.44 5.87 5.00
CA PRO A 33 10.16 4.72 4.44
C PRO A 33 11.56 4.55 5.04
N GLY A 34 12.23 5.62 5.49
CA GLY A 34 13.62 5.59 5.96
C GLY A 34 13.83 5.32 7.46
N LEU A 35 12.78 5.39 8.26
CA LEU A 35 12.85 5.25 9.73
C LEU A 35 12.69 3.77 10.14
N TYR A 36 11.45 3.36 10.38
CA TYR A 36 11.10 2.02 10.87
C TYR A 36 10.64 1.08 9.75
N CYS A 37 9.95 1.63 8.74
CA CYS A 37 9.33 0.83 7.69
C CYS A 37 10.35 0.05 6.83
N LYS A 38 11.60 0.53 6.73
CA LYS A 38 12.69 -0.17 6.00
C LYS A 38 13.02 -1.55 6.55
N PHE A 39 12.82 -1.78 7.84
CA PHE A 39 13.08 -3.06 8.49
C PHE A 39 11.82 -3.93 8.59
N ARG A 40 10.65 -3.38 8.24
CA ARG A 40 9.36 -4.07 8.35
C ARG A 40 9.03 -4.79 7.05
N SER A 41 9.61 -5.96 6.86
CA SER A 41 9.38 -6.83 5.70
C SER A 41 7.89 -7.14 5.44
N SER A 42 7.07 -7.23 6.50
CA SER A 42 5.61 -7.46 6.39
C SER A 42 4.81 -6.23 5.92
N CYS A 43 5.44 -5.07 5.72
CA CYS A 43 4.73 -3.85 5.33
C CYS A 43 4.50 -3.79 3.82
N THR A 44 3.35 -4.24 3.35
CA THR A 44 2.97 -4.20 1.92
C THR A 44 3.06 -2.80 1.32
N ILE A 45 2.69 -1.75 2.07
CA ILE A 45 2.78 -0.36 1.60
C ILE A 45 4.24 0.04 1.30
N HIS A 46 5.16 -0.31 2.20
CA HIS A 46 6.57 0.03 2.01
C HIS A 46 7.19 -0.78 0.87
N PHE A 47 6.82 -2.05 0.75
CA PHE A 47 7.21 -2.91 -0.37
C PHE A 47 6.76 -2.32 -1.71
N LEU A 48 5.46 -2.08 -1.88
CA LEU A 48 4.88 -1.53 -3.11
C LEU A 48 5.45 -0.14 -3.45
N HIS A 49 5.65 0.71 -2.44
CA HIS A 49 6.30 2.01 -2.62
C HIS A 49 7.75 1.88 -3.14
N ARG A 50 8.53 0.92 -2.63
CA ARG A 50 9.91 0.69 -3.08
C ARG A 50 9.96 0.08 -4.48
N GLU A 51 9.06 -0.83 -4.81
CA GLU A 51 9.02 -1.41 -6.16
C GLU A 51 8.60 -0.37 -7.21
N ALA A 52 7.60 0.47 -6.89
CA ALA A 52 7.22 1.60 -7.75
C ALA A 52 8.38 2.59 -7.98
N ALA A 53 9.17 2.89 -6.94
CA ALA A 53 10.33 3.77 -7.04
C ALA A 53 11.48 3.19 -7.89
N LYS A 54 11.56 1.86 -8.04
CA LYS A 54 12.59 1.17 -8.85
C LYS A 54 12.19 1.03 -10.33
N GLY A 55 11.07 1.62 -10.77
CA GLY A 55 10.61 1.53 -12.15
C GLY A 55 10.07 0.15 -12.57
N ARG A 56 10.07 -0.83 -11.65
CA ARG A 56 9.34 -2.08 -11.82
C ARG A 56 7.89 -1.81 -11.46
N GLN A 57 7.11 -1.45 -12.48
CA GLN A 57 5.66 -1.50 -12.41
C GLN A 57 5.28 -2.92 -11.98
N ALA A 58 4.88 -3.09 -10.72
CA ALA A 58 4.34 -4.37 -10.28
C ALA A 58 3.03 -4.60 -11.07
N PRO A 59 2.82 -5.78 -11.68
CA PRO A 59 1.56 -6.09 -12.31
C PRO A 59 0.44 -5.97 -11.27
N ALA A 60 -0.69 -5.41 -11.72
CA ALA A 60 -1.90 -5.23 -10.94
C ALA A 60 -2.19 -6.46 -10.08
N ALA A 61 -2.46 -6.24 -8.79
CA ALA A 61 -2.73 -7.26 -7.78
C ALA A 61 -4.08 -8.00 -7.98
N GLU A 62 -4.45 -8.29 -9.23
CA GLU A 62 -5.75 -8.87 -9.60
C GLU A 62 -5.68 -10.38 -9.88
N GLU A 63 -4.48 -10.98 -10.02
CA GLU A 63 -4.35 -12.36 -10.52
C GLU A 63 -4.16 -13.46 -9.45
N MET A 64 -4.12 -13.14 -8.14
CA MET A 64 -3.93 -14.15 -7.08
C MET A 64 -5.21 -14.61 -6.36
N ALA A 65 -6.39 -14.21 -6.83
CA ALA A 65 -7.67 -14.53 -6.18
C ALA A 65 -8.48 -15.65 -6.86
N ASN A 66 -8.06 -16.20 -8.00
CA ASN A 66 -8.84 -17.21 -8.73
C ASN A 66 -7.99 -18.44 -9.10
N GLY A 67 -7.62 -19.21 -8.09
CA GLY A 67 -6.80 -20.42 -8.25
C GLY A 67 -7.13 -21.53 -7.26
N LEU A 68 -8.41 -21.69 -6.89
CA LEU A 68 -8.93 -22.91 -6.27
C LEU A 68 -10.26 -23.31 -6.93
#